data_AF-A0A7X0HBT8-F1
#
_entry.id   AF-A0A7X0HBT8-F1
#
_cell.length_a   1.000
_cell.length_b   1.000
_cell.length_c   1.000
_cell.angle_alpha   90.00
_cell.angle_beta   90.00
_cell.angle_gamma   90.00
#
_symmetry.space_group_name_H-M   'P 1'
#
loop_
_entity.id
_entity.type
_entity.pdbx_description
1 polymer ?
#
loop_
_entity_poly.entity_id
_entity_poly.type
_entity_poly.pdbx_seq_one_letter_code
_entity_poly.pdbx_strand_id
1 'polypeptide(L)'
;MNQPQSAEPSAADLVKRATEQFSELVREELRLARAEMKDKGKKAGIGGGLYGGAGITAFLALQALVATGIAALALVLPVWASGLIVTAILAALAAILALAGRKKTRSAAPLAPEQAAENVRADIQEIKERAHR
;
A
#
# COMPACT_ATOMS: atom_id res chain seq x y z
N MET A 1 -5.64 47.49 55.15
CA MET A 1 -5.78 46.93 53.79
C MET A 1 -5.19 45.52 53.80
N ASN A 2 -6.04 44.50 53.88
CA ASN A 2 -5.61 43.10 53.88
C ASN A 2 -5.31 42.67 52.43
N GLN A 3 -4.07 42.29 52.14
CA GLN A 3 -3.73 41.64 50.88
C GLN A 3 -4.10 40.14 50.98
N PRO A 4 -4.76 39.55 49.98
CA PRO A 4 -5.01 38.11 49.97
C PRO A 4 -3.67 37.37 49.82
N GLN A 5 -3.34 36.52 50.79
CA GLN A 5 -2.21 35.59 50.73
C GLN A 5 -2.32 34.73 49.47
N SER A 6 -1.34 34.83 48.59
CA SER A 6 -1.14 33.92 47.45
C SER A 6 -0.92 32.51 48.00
N ALA A 7 -1.96 31.67 47.97
CA ALA A 7 -1.85 30.26 48.32
C ALA A 7 -0.90 29.57 47.32
N GLU A 8 0.19 28.98 47.82
CA GLU A 8 1.04 28.13 46.98
C GLU A 8 0.22 26.96 46.42
N PRO A 9 0.40 26.61 45.14
CA PRO A 9 -0.37 25.53 44.52
C PRO A 9 -0.12 24.22 45.29
N SER A 10 -1.20 23.55 45.67
CA SER A 10 -1.10 22.27 46.36
C SER A 10 -0.56 21.19 45.40
N ALA A 11 -0.02 20.09 45.95
CA ALA A 11 0.40 18.94 45.15
C ALA A 11 -0.74 18.40 44.25
N ALA A 12 -2.00 18.53 44.70
CA ALA A 12 -3.17 18.16 43.91
C ALA A 12 -3.36 19.07 42.68
N ASP A 13 -3.08 20.37 42.82
CA ASP A 13 -3.17 21.33 41.71
C ASP A 13 -2.09 21.11 40.65
N LEU A 14 -0.88 20.71 41.07
CA LEU A 14 0.22 20.38 40.16
C LEU A 14 -0.05 19.09 39.37
N VAL A 15 -0.57 18.05 40.05
CA VAL A 15 -0.96 16.79 39.38
C VAL A 15 -2.09 17.03 38.39
N LYS A 16 -3.07 17.86 38.75
CA LYS A 16 -4.17 18.23 37.86
C LYS A 16 -3.64 18.95 36.61
N ARG A 17 -2.78 19.94 36.78
CA ARG A 17 -2.16 20.68 35.65
C ARG A 17 -1.30 19.79 34.77
N ALA A 18 -0.47 18.93 35.34
CA ALA A 18 0.34 17.99 34.57
C ALA A 18 -0.53 17.02 33.74
N THR A 19 -1.64 16.55 34.32
CA THR A 19 -2.61 15.69 33.61
C THR A 19 -3.33 16.44 32.49
N GLU A 20 -3.69 17.70 32.71
CA GLU A 20 -4.29 18.58 31.70
C GLU A 20 -3.30 18.84 30.55
N GLN A 21 -2.04 19.19 30.84
CA GLN A 21 -1.00 19.40 29.83
C GLN A 21 -0.69 18.14 29.04
N PHE A 22 -0.60 16.98 29.70
CA PHE A 22 -0.41 15.71 29.01
C PHE A 22 -1.59 15.39 28.08
N SER A 23 -2.83 15.63 28.55
CA SER A 23 -4.03 15.43 27.74
C SER A 23 -4.08 16.37 26.53
N GLU A 24 -3.60 17.60 26.69
CA GLU A 24 -3.49 18.59 25.63
C GLU A 24 -2.44 18.18 24.59
N LEU A 25 -1.25 17.78 25.03
CA LEU A 25 -0.19 17.26 24.15
C LEU A 25 -0.66 16.06 23.33
N VAL A 26 -1.31 15.08 23.97
CA VAL A 26 -1.86 13.90 23.27
C VAL A 26 -2.88 14.32 22.20
N ARG A 27 -3.72 15.33 22.48
CA ARG A 27 -4.69 15.84 21.49
C ARG A 27 -3.99 16.54 20.33
N GLU A 28 -2.92 17.29 20.58
CA GLU A 28 -2.12 17.94 19.54
C GLU A 28 -1.46 16.90 18.63
N GLU A 29 -0.84 15.86 19.21
CA GLU A 29 -0.18 14.81 18.44
C GLU A 29 -1.18 14.03 17.58
N LEU A 30 -2.37 13.75 18.12
CA LEU A 30 -3.46 13.17 17.36
C LEU A 30 -3.94 14.09 16.22
N ARG A 31 -4.00 15.40 16.46
CA ARG A 31 -4.39 16.38 15.44
C ARG A 31 -3.34 16.47 14.34
N LEU A 32 -2.06 16.47 14.69
CA LEU A 32 -0.93 16.46 13.76
C LEU A 32 -0.94 15.17 12.93
N ALA A 33 -1.04 14.00 13.58
CA ALA A 33 -1.12 12.71 12.92
C ALA A 33 -2.31 12.64 11.94
N ARG A 34 -3.47 13.18 12.32
CA ARG A 34 -4.64 13.29 11.42
C ARG A 34 -4.36 14.18 10.22
N ALA A 35 -3.70 15.33 10.41
CA ALA A 35 -3.33 16.23 9.32
C ALA A 35 -2.34 15.56 8.35
N GLU A 36 -1.31 14.91 8.88
CA GLU A 36 -0.31 14.20 8.08
C GLU A 36 -0.91 13.02 7.32
N MET A 37 -1.79 12.24 7.96
CA MET A 37 -2.52 11.14 7.33
C MET A 37 -3.42 11.66 6.20
N LYS A 38 -4.09 12.81 6.36
CA LYS A 38 -4.91 13.41 5.32
C LYS A 38 -4.07 13.82 4.10
N ASP A 39 -2.93 14.44 4.34
CA ASP A 39 -2.02 14.86 3.27
C ASP A 39 -1.39 13.67 2.55
N LYS A 40 -0.94 12.66 3.29
CA LYS A 40 -0.46 11.38 2.73
C LYS A 40 -1.57 10.69 1.92
N GLY A 41 -2.78 10.63 2.47
CA GLY A 41 -3.95 10.06 1.82
C GLY A 41 -4.33 10.78 0.54
N LYS A 42 -4.27 12.12 0.51
CA LYS A 42 -4.50 12.91 -0.70
C LYS A 42 -3.45 12.62 -1.78
N LYS A 43 -2.17 12.63 -1.41
CA LYS A 43 -1.07 12.33 -2.35
C LYS A 43 -1.18 10.90 -2.89
N ALA A 44 -1.44 9.93 -2.02
CA ALA A 44 -1.67 8.54 -2.40
C ALA A 44 -2.90 8.39 -3.30
N GLY A 45 -4.00 9.11 -3.01
CA GLY A 45 -5.21 9.10 -3.81
C GLY A 45 -5.02 9.70 -5.21
N ILE A 46 -4.33 10.84 -5.31
CA ILE A 46 -3.98 11.44 -6.61
C ILE A 46 -3.04 10.50 -7.39
N GLY A 47 -2.01 9.97 -6.74
CA GLY A 47 -1.10 9.01 -7.36
C GLY A 47 -1.84 7.76 -7.85
N GLY A 48 -2.69 7.17 -7.02
CA GLY A 48 -3.53 6.04 -7.37
C GLY A 48 -4.49 6.34 -8.53
N GLY A 49 -5.11 7.52 -8.52
CA GLY A 49 -5.98 7.99 -9.61
C GLY A 49 -5.23 8.18 -10.93
N LEU A 50 -4.04 8.78 -10.89
CA LEU A 50 -3.18 8.95 -12.07
C LEU A 50 -2.72 7.60 -12.64
N TYR A 51 -2.29 6.66 -11.79
CA TYR A 51 -1.94 5.31 -12.24
C TYR A 51 -3.15 4.55 -12.78
N GLY A 52 -4.32 4.70 -12.17
CA GLY A 52 -5.57 4.13 -12.69
C GLY A 52 -5.91 4.69 -14.07
N GLY A 53 -5.88 6.01 -14.24
CA GLY A 53 -6.11 6.68 -15.52
C GLY A 53 -5.08 6.30 -16.58
N ALA A 54 -3.80 6.23 -16.22
CA ALA A 54 -2.73 5.76 -17.10
C ALA A 54 -2.95 4.31 -17.54
N GLY A 55 -3.38 3.43 -16.63
CA GLY A 55 -3.70 2.03 -16.94
C GLY A 55 -4.83 1.90 -17.95
N ILE A 56 -5.95 2.61 -17.74
CA ILE A 56 -7.08 2.63 -18.68
C ILE A 56 -6.63 3.19 -20.05
N THR A 57 -5.89 4.30 -20.04
CA THR A 57 -5.41 4.94 -21.26
C THR A 57 -4.46 4.02 -22.05
N ALA A 58 -3.52 3.37 -21.36
CA ALA A 58 -2.61 2.41 -21.98
C ALA A 58 -3.35 1.19 -22.54
N PHE A 59 -4.39 0.70 -21.85
CA PHE A 59 -5.23 -0.37 -22.35
C PHE A 59 -5.95 0.01 -23.65
N LEU A 60 -6.54 1.20 -23.71
CA LEU A 60 -7.17 1.71 -24.94
C LEU A 60 -6.16 1.91 -26.07
N ALA A 61 -4.98 2.45 -25.77
CA ALA A 61 -3.91 2.61 -26.75
C ALA A 61 -3.44 1.27 -27.31
N LEU A 62 -3.34 0.23 -26.48
CA LEU A 62 -3.00 -1.13 -26.92
C LEU A 62 -4.07 -1.71 -27.86
N GLN A 63 -5.36 -1.53 -27.55
CA GLN A 63 -6.45 -1.96 -28.44
C GLN A 63 -6.39 -1.25 -29.80
N ALA A 64 -6.15 0.06 -29.81
CA ALA A 64 -5.97 0.84 -31.04
C ALA A 64 -4.74 0.36 -31.84
N LEU A 65 -3.65 0.00 -31.17
CA LEU A 65 -2.45 -0.54 -31.81
C LEU A 65 -2.71 -1.91 -32.45
N VAL A 66 -3.45 -2.79 -31.77
CA VAL A 66 -3.87 -4.09 -32.34
C VAL A 66 -4.72 -3.88 -33.58
N ALA A 67 -5.73 -3.01 -33.52
CA ALA A 67 -6.56 -2.67 -34.68
C ALA A 67 -5.73 -2.08 -35.83
N THR A 68 -4.78 -1.21 -35.52
CA THR A 68 -3.85 -0.63 -36.50
C THR A 68 -2.99 -1.70 -37.17
N GLY A 69 -2.45 -2.65 -36.40
CA GLY A 69 -1.67 -3.77 -36.94
C GLY A 69 -2.50 -4.66 -37.87
N ILE A 70 -3.74 -4.95 -37.49
CA ILE A 70 -4.68 -5.70 -38.35
C ILE A 70 -4.95 -4.93 -39.64
N ALA A 71 -5.26 -3.63 -39.55
CA ALA A 71 -5.53 -2.78 -40.70
C ALA A 71 -4.32 -2.67 -41.65
N ALA A 72 -3.10 -2.53 -41.09
CA ALA A 72 -1.88 -2.48 -41.87
C ALA A 72 -1.62 -3.79 -42.63
N LEU A 73 -1.78 -4.94 -41.99
CA LEU A 73 -1.67 -6.25 -42.66
C LEU A 73 -2.79 -6.45 -43.69
N ALA A 74 -3.98 -5.92 -43.42
CA ALA A 74 -5.12 -6.00 -44.33
C ALA A 74 -4.92 -5.23 -45.65
N LEU A 75 -3.87 -4.39 -45.77
CA LEU A 75 -3.47 -3.78 -47.03
C LEU A 75 -2.96 -4.81 -48.05
N VAL A 76 -2.46 -5.96 -47.58
CA VAL A 76 -1.84 -7.01 -48.41
C VAL A 76 -2.45 -8.40 -48.20
N LEU A 77 -3.30 -8.58 -47.18
CA LEU A 77 -3.97 -9.84 -46.84
C LEU A 77 -5.47 -9.62 -46.61
N PRO A 78 -6.33 -10.65 -46.75
CA PRO A 78 -7.72 -10.57 -46.29
C PRO A 78 -7.81 -10.28 -44.79
N VAL A 79 -8.81 -9.49 -44.38
CA VAL A 79 -8.97 -9.03 -42.98
C VAL A 79 -8.98 -10.17 -41.96
N TRP A 80 -9.57 -11.31 -42.32
CA TRP A 80 -9.65 -12.48 -41.44
C TRP A 80 -8.26 -13.09 -41.19
N ALA A 81 -7.40 -13.15 -42.20
CA ALA A 81 -6.05 -13.68 -42.09
C ALA A 81 -5.17 -12.73 -41.25
N SER A 82 -5.26 -11.42 -41.50
CA SER A 82 -4.59 -10.41 -40.69
C SER A 82 -4.98 -10.50 -39.21
N GLY A 83 -6.28 -10.64 -38.93
CA GLY A 83 -6.79 -10.83 -37.58
C GLY A 83 -6.22 -12.08 -36.89
N LEU A 84 -6.16 -13.21 -37.60
CA LEU A 84 -5.59 -14.45 -37.07
C LEU A 84 -4.09 -14.34 -36.78
N ILE A 85 -3.32 -13.69 -37.66
CA ILE A 85 -1.88 -13.51 -37.48
C ILE A 85 -1.60 -12.66 -36.22
N VAL A 86 -2.26 -11.51 -36.09
CA VAL A 86 -2.07 -10.63 -34.93
C VAL A 86 -2.51 -11.36 -33.65
N THR A 87 -3.63 -12.10 -33.69
CA THR A 87 -4.10 -12.90 -32.55
C THR A 87 -3.09 -13.96 -32.13
N ALA A 88 -2.49 -14.68 -33.10
CA ALA A 88 -1.48 -15.69 -32.81
C ALA A 88 -0.22 -15.11 -32.16
N ILE A 89 0.24 -13.95 -32.64
CA ILE A 89 1.39 -13.24 -32.06
C ILE A 89 1.08 -12.83 -30.62
N LEU A 90 -0.09 -12.23 -30.36
CA LEU A 90 -0.50 -11.82 -29.02
C LEU A 90 -0.67 -13.02 -28.07
N ALA A 91 -1.23 -14.12 -28.56
CA ALA A 91 -1.39 -15.35 -27.77
C ALA A 91 -0.02 -15.94 -27.36
N ALA A 92 0.96 -15.94 -28.28
CA ALA A 92 2.32 -16.37 -27.98
C ALA A 92 2.98 -15.47 -26.92
N LEU A 93 2.87 -14.14 -27.07
CA LEU A 93 3.36 -13.18 -26.07
C LEU A 93 2.69 -13.40 -24.71
N ALA A 94 1.37 -13.59 -24.68
CA ALA A 94 0.61 -13.84 -23.46
C ALA A 94 1.07 -15.15 -22.78
N ALA A 95 1.30 -16.22 -23.55
CA ALA A 95 1.83 -17.46 -23.02
C ALA A 95 3.21 -17.26 -22.38
N ILE A 96 4.13 -16.57 -23.06
CA ILE A 96 5.47 -16.26 -22.54
C ILE A 96 5.38 -15.46 -21.24
N LEU A 97 4.57 -14.40 -21.21
CA LEU A 97 4.37 -13.57 -20.02
C LEU A 97 3.76 -14.37 -18.86
N ALA A 98 2.78 -15.23 -19.13
CA ALA A 98 2.16 -16.08 -18.12
C ALA A 98 3.17 -17.09 -17.54
N LEU A 99 4.00 -17.71 -18.38
CA LEU A 99 5.07 -18.61 -17.99
C LEU A 99 6.14 -17.90 -17.15
N ALA A 100 6.58 -16.71 -17.58
CA ALA A 100 7.56 -15.90 -16.87
C ALA A 100 7.01 -15.42 -15.51
N GLY A 101 5.77 -14.94 -15.49
CA GLY A 101 5.06 -14.54 -14.28
C GLY A 101 4.95 -15.70 -13.28
N ARG A 102 4.53 -16.88 -13.74
CA ARG A 102 4.46 -18.10 -12.92
C ARG A 102 5.81 -18.49 -12.35
N LYS A 103 6.90 -18.37 -13.11
CA LYS A 103 8.26 -18.63 -12.61
C LYS A 103 8.63 -17.64 -11.50
N LYS A 104 8.37 -16.35 -11.71
CA LYS A 104 8.71 -15.30 -10.74
C LYS A 104 7.90 -15.40 -9.44
N THR A 105 6.60 -15.68 -9.53
CA THR A 105 5.74 -15.87 -8.35
C THR A 105 6.11 -17.12 -7.57
N ARG A 106 6.50 -18.21 -8.25
CA ARG A 106 6.97 -19.43 -7.60
C ARG A 106 8.33 -19.24 -6.90
N SER A 107 9.21 -18.40 -7.45
CA SER A 107 10.47 -18.03 -6.81
C SER A 107 10.33 -17.00 -5.69
N ALA A 108 9.18 -16.35 -5.56
CA ALA A 108 8.87 -15.41 -4.48
C ALA A 108 8.18 -16.08 -3.28
N ALA A 109 8.03 -17.41 -3.30
CA ALA A 109 7.51 -18.17 -2.18
C ALA A 109 8.65 -18.69 -1.28
N PRO A 110 8.51 -18.60 0.06
CA PRO A 110 7.32 -18.18 0.77
C PRO A 110 7.26 -16.66 1.05
N LEU A 111 6.10 -16.06 0.76
CA LEU A 111 5.72 -14.69 1.16
C LEU A 111 5.51 -14.57 2.69
N ALA A 112 5.57 -15.69 3.40
CA ALA A 112 5.55 -15.69 4.85
C ALA A 112 6.89 -15.17 5.36
N PRO A 113 6.91 -14.18 6.27
CA PRO A 113 8.13 -13.75 6.92
C PRO A 113 8.62 -14.88 7.84
N GLU A 114 9.41 -15.80 7.30
CA GLU A 114 9.90 -16.99 8.00
C GLU A 114 10.59 -16.61 9.32
N GLN A 115 11.38 -15.53 9.30
CA GLN A 115 12.05 -15.00 10.49
C GLN A 115 11.06 -14.49 11.55
N ALA A 116 9.98 -13.81 11.14
CA ALA A 116 8.98 -13.34 12.09
C ALA A 116 8.17 -14.52 12.67
N ALA A 117 7.91 -15.55 11.86
CA ALA A 117 7.26 -16.76 12.32
C ALA A 117 8.16 -17.59 13.25
N GLU A 118 9.48 -17.62 13.01
CA GLU A 118 10.46 -18.23 13.91
C GLU A 118 10.58 -17.48 15.22
N ASN A 119 10.69 -16.15 15.20
CA ASN A 119 10.80 -15.34 16.41
C ASN A 119 9.56 -15.51 17.31
N VAL A 120 8.34 -15.47 16.73
CA VAL A 120 7.11 -15.71 17.49
C VAL A 120 7.06 -17.13 18.07
N ARG A 121 7.58 -18.14 17.36
CA ARG A 121 7.67 -19.52 17.88
C ARG A 121 8.66 -19.63 19.03
N ALA A 122 9.81 -18.95 18.93
CA ALA A 122 10.83 -18.89 19.97
C ALA A 122 10.28 -18.21 21.23
N ASP A 123 9.61 -17.07 21.07
CA ASP A 123 8.99 -16.32 22.17
C ASP A 123 7.92 -17.17 22.89
N ILE A 124 7.12 -17.94 22.14
CA ILE A 124 6.13 -18.86 22.73
C ILE A 124 6.79 -20.02 23.49
N GLN A 125 7.92 -20.55 22.99
CA GLN A 125 8.66 -21.60 23.69
C GLN A 125 9.27 -21.08 24.99
N GLU A 126 9.85 -19.88 24.98
CA GLU A 126 10.42 -19.25 26.17
C GLU A 126 9.34 -19.00 27.24
N ILE A 127 8.16 -18.51 26.85
CA ILE A 127 7.03 -18.33 27.77
C ILE A 127 6.57 -19.68 28.36
N LYS A 128 6.53 -20.76 27.56
CA LYS A 128 6.16 -22.10 28.04
C LYS A 128 7.19 -22.70 29.01
N GLU A 129 8.48 -22.51 28.77
CA GLU A 129 9.54 -22.95 29.68
C GLU A 129 9.50 -22.20 31.02
N ARG A 130 9.26 -20.88 30.98
CA ARG A 130 9.14 -20.06 32.18
C ARG A 130 7.88 -20.39 33.00
N ALA A 131 6.80 -20.84 32.36
CA ALA A 131 5.56 -21.23 33.04
C ALA A 131 5.60 -22.64 33.65
N HIS A 132 6.57 -23.48 33.25
CA HIS A 132 6.74 -24.84 33.77
C HIS A 132 7.78 -24.96 34.90
N ARG A 133 8.47 -23.87 35.26
CA ARG A 133 9.39 -23.79 36.42
C ARG A 133 8.70 -23.32 37.68
#